data_AF-A0A850Q997-F1
#
_entry.id   AF-A0A850Q997-F1
#
_cell.length_a   1.000
_cell.length_b   1.000
_cell.length_c   1.000
_cell.angle_alpha   90.00
_cell.angle_beta   90.00
_cell.angle_gamma   90.00
#
_symmetry.space_group_name_H-M   'P 1'
#
loop_
_entity.id
_entity.type
_entity.pdbx_description
1 polymer ?
#
loop_
_entity_poly.entity_id
_entity_poly.type
_entity_poly.pdbx_seq_one_letter_code
_entity_poly.pdbx_strand_id
1 'polypeptide(L)'
;MNAGIGVNPSEAEGVHQHPFHRIVTQIIRLIAFSGKVIAVATIVFMFFALLANVVLRYAFGSGISWAYEIHALLLPWLVGAGVVIAAARGTNIAITILPDMLAPELRRGLLVVIEVVLVIICVTVLQSSKPILMASKFQTLSTLGIKQYWGYLSLVYAFAGMACISVLEVVRLLTGASVANSDAERRSLS
;
A
#
# COMPACT_ATOMS: atom_id res chain seq x y z
N MET A 1 41.27 34.35 -39.24
CA MET A 1 40.18 33.53 -39.80
C MET A 1 40.43 32.10 -39.33
N ASN A 2 39.62 31.46 -38.50
CA ASN A 2 38.17 31.51 -38.34
C ASN A 2 37.76 31.35 -36.87
N ALA A 3 36.56 31.84 -36.57
CA ALA A 3 35.90 31.98 -35.28
C ALA A 3 35.74 30.66 -34.50
N GLY A 4 35.69 30.79 -33.18
CA GLY A 4 35.45 29.70 -32.26
C GLY A 4 34.01 29.19 -32.23
N ILE A 5 33.86 28.02 -31.62
CA ILE A 5 32.61 27.53 -31.06
C ILE A 5 32.97 26.99 -29.68
N GLY A 6 32.65 27.78 -28.66
CA GLY A 6 32.71 27.35 -27.28
C GLY A 6 31.74 26.21 -27.06
N VAL A 7 32.23 25.09 -26.53
CA VAL A 7 31.39 24.11 -25.87
C VAL A 7 30.91 24.77 -24.58
N ASN A 8 29.72 25.34 -24.66
CA ASN A 8 29.04 26.01 -23.56
C ASN A 8 28.52 24.92 -22.61
N PRO A 9 28.86 24.91 -21.30
CA PRO A 9 28.36 23.90 -20.35
C PRO A 9 26.87 24.03 -20.01
N SER A 10 26.07 24.73 -20.81
CA SER A 10 24.70 25.13 -20.50
C SER A 10 23.61 24.15 -20.97
N GLU A 11 23.97 22.96 -21.46
CA GLU A 11 23.02 21.84 -21.66
C GLU A 11 22.80 21.02 -20.37
N ALA A 12 23.05 21.62 -19.20
CA ALA A 12 22.26 21.32 -18.02
C ALA A 12 20.86 21.93 -18.20
N GLU A 13 20.15 21.52 -19.27
CA GLU A 13 18.74 21.85 -19.45
C GLU A 13 18.02 21.37 -18.21
N GLY A 14 17.43 22.35 -17.52
CA GLY A 14 16.77 22.18 -16.26
C GLY A 14 15.78 21.05 -16.35
N VAL A 15 16.12 19.96 -15.68
CA VAL A 15 15.18 18.95 -15.22
C VAL A 15 14.22 19.68 -14.28
N HIS A 16 13.22 20.35 -14.84
CA HIS A 16 12.05 20.84 -14.16
C HIS A 16 11.21 19.61 -13.77
N GLN A 17 11.75 18.83 -12.82
CA GLN A 17 10.98 17.92 -12.01
C GLN A 17 9.92 18.76 -11.30
N HIS A 18 8.71 18.80 -11.85
CA HIS A 18 7.59 19.48 -11.21
C HIS A 18 7.53 19.05 -9.73
N PRO A 19 7.47 20.00 -8.77
CA PRO A 19 7.46 19.70 -7.33
C PRO A 19 6.33 18.73 -6.95
N PHE A 20 5.26 18.75 -7.75
CA PHE A 20 4.12 17.86 -7.63
C PHE A 20 4.48 16.37 -7.63
N HIS A 21 5.40 15.92 -8.51
CA HIS A 21 5.77 14.50 -8.57
C HIS A 21 6.50 14.05 -7.29
N ARG A 22 7.33 14.94 -6.72
CA ARG A 22 8.03 14.68 -5.45
C ARG A 22 7.04 14.54 -4.29
N ILE A 23 6.06 15.44 -4.20
CA ILE A 23 5.02 15.39 -3.16
C ILE A 23 4.23 14.09 -3.23
N VAL A 24 3.76 13.70 -4.43
CA VAL A 24 3.02 12.44 -4.58
C VAL A 24 3.89 11.24 -4.18
N THR A 25 5.17 11.25 -4.55
CA THR A 25 6.10 10.14 -4.21
C THR A 25 6.32 10.06 -2.71
N GLN A 26 6.44 11.21 -2.06
CA GLN A 26 6.58 11.29 -0.60
C GLN A 26 5.33 10.76 0.10
N ILE A 27 4.13 11.13 -0.36
CA ILE A 27 2.87 10.63 0.22
C ILE A 27 2.79 9.10 0.12
N ILE A 28 3.01 8.54 -1.07
CA ILE A 28 3.00 7.08 -1.27
C ILE A 28 4.04 6.40 -0.37
N ARG A 29 5.24 6.98 -0.25
CA ARG A 29 6.31 6.45 0.59
C ARG A 29 5.96 6.50 2.07
N LEU A 30 5.31 7.57 2.53
CA LEU A 30 4.85 7.71 3.92
C LEU A 30 3.75 6.69 4.24
N ILE A 31 2.77 6.52 3.33
CA ILE A 31 1.73 5.51 3.46
C ILE A 31 2.36 4.10 3.52
N ALA A 32 3.28 3.79 2.61
CA ALA A 32 3.99 2.52 2.59
C ALA A 32 4.84 2.30 3.86
N PHE A 33 5.47 3.35 4.38
CA PHE A 33 6.24 3.28 5.62
C PHE A 33 5.33 2.98 6.82
N SER A 34 4.16 3.63 6.91
CA SER A 34 3.18 3.33 7.94
C SER A 34 2.74 1.87 7.91
N GLY A 35 2.49 1.32 6.72
CA GLY A 35 2.17 -0.10 6.54
C GLY A 35 3.31 -1.00 7.01
N LYS A 36 4.56 -0.70 6.65
CA LYS A 36 5.72 -1.49 7.10
C LYS A 36 5.84 -1.52 8.62
N VAL A 37 5.70 -0.36 9.27
CA VAL A 37 5.77 -0.25 10.73
C VAL A 37 4.68 -1.09 11.39
N ILE A 38 3.44 -0.98 10.90
CA ILE A 38 2.29 -1.76 11.41
C ILE A 38 2.53 -3.26 11.21
N ALA A 39 2.96 -3.69 10.03
CA ALA A 39 3.19 -5.11 9.72
C ALA A 39 4.29 -5.73 10.59
N VAL A 40 5.42 -5.03 10.77
CA VAL A 40 6.51 -5.50 11.62
C VAL A 40 6.05 -5.56 13.08
N ALA A 41 5.38 -4.52 13.56
CA ALA A 41 4.89 -4.47 14.95
C ALA A 41 3.90 -5.61 15.24
N THR A 42 2.94 -5.85 14.35
CA THR A 42 1.92 -6.90 14.52
C THR A 42 2.54 -8.29 14.48
N ILE A 43 3.41 -8.59 13.50
CA ILE A 43 4.11 -9.89 13.41
C ILE A 43 4.93 -10.15 14.66
N VAL A 44 5.76 -9.19 15.07
CA VAL A 44 6.66 -9.34 16.21
C VAL A 44 5.87 -9.60 17.49
N PHE A 45 4.83 -8.80 17.72
CA PHE A 45 3.99 -8.96 18.91
C PHE A 45 3.25 -10.31 18.93
N MET A 46 2.64 -10.69 17.80
CA MET A 46 1.96 -11.98 17.64
C MET A 46 2.93 -13.14 17.90
N PHE A 47 4.10 -13.11 17.27
CA PHE A 47 5.12 -14.15 17.45
C PHE A 47 5.48 -14.36 18.92
N PHE A 48 5.82 -13.29 19.64
CA PHE A 48 6.17 -13.40 21.06
C PHE A 48 4.98 -13.80 21.94
N ALA A 49 3.78 -13.34 21.64
CA ALA A 49 2.58 -13.71 22.38
C ALA A 49 2.23 -15.20 22.21
N LEU A 50 2.34 -15.78 21.00
CA LEU A 50 2.18 -17.24 20.81
C LEU A 50 3.32 -18.01 21.42
N LEU A 51 4.55 -17.54 21.27
CA LEU A 51 5.71 -18.22 21.83
C LEU A 51 5.58 -18.34 23.34
N ALA A 52 5.23 -17.24 24.02
CA ALA A 52 4.96 -17.24 25.45
C ALA A 52 3.83 -18.20 25.81
N ASN A 53 2.72 -18.19 25.05
CA ASN A 53 1.60 -19.10 25.28
C ASN A 53 1.99 -20.58 25.11
N VAL A 54 2.77 -20.91 24.07
CA VAL A 54 3.27 -22.28 23.82
C VAL A 54 4.19 -22.71 24.97
N VAL A 55 5.16 -21.87 25.36
CA VAL A 55 6.06 -22.17 26.48
C VAL A 55 5.26 -22.40 27.75
N LEU A 56 4.29 -21.53 28.07
CA LEU A 56 3.48 -21.65 29.28
C LEU A 56 2.66 -22.93 29.28
N ARG A 57 2.02 -23.22 28.15
CA ARG A 57 1.15 -24.39 27.99
C ARG A 57 1.92 -25.70 28.12
N TYR A 58 3.11 -25.79 27.54
CA TYR A 58 3.88 -27.04 27.55
C TYR A 58 4.80 -27.19 28.77
N ALA A 59 5.36 -26.10 29.30
CA ALA A 59 6.26 -26.17 30.45
C ALA A 59 5.53 -26.10 31.81
N PHE A 60 4.43 -25.34 31.90
CA PHE A 60 3.70 -25.10 33.16
C PHE A 60 2.29 -25.70 33.15
N GLY A 61 1.88 -26.37 32.06
CA GLY A 61 0.56 -26.99 31.94
C GLY A 61 -0.62 -26.02 31.90
N SER A 62 -0.36 -24.70 31.89
CA SER A 62 -1.39 -23.65 31.86
C SER A 62 -1.15 -22.71 30.67
N GLY A 63 -2.18 -22.53 29.85
CA GLY A 63 -2.12 -21.68 28.65
C GLY A 63 -2.66 -20.27 28.91
N ILE A 64 -2.25 -19.33 28.06
CA ILE A 64 -2.73 -17.95 28.03
C ILE A 64 -3.92 -17.85 27.07
N SER A 65 -5.15 -17.74 27.61
CA SER A 65 -6.38 -17.63 26.81
C SER A 65 -6.40 -16.38 25.92
N TRP A 66 -5.93 -15.24 26.44
CA TRP A 66 -5.92 -13.99 25.71
C TRP A 66 -4.94 -13.97 24.52
N ALA A 67 -3.96 -14.88 24.48
CA ALA A 67 -3.01 -14.94 23.39
C ALA A 67 -3.77 -15.13 22.06
N TYR A 68 -4.69 -16.08 21.98
CA TYR A 68 -5.47 -16.32 20.75
C TYR A 68 -6.32 -15.11 20.32
N GLU A 69 -6.89 -14.40 21.29
CA GLU A 69 -7.69 -13.20 21.07
C GLU A 69 -6.87 -12.06 20.45
N ILE A 70 -5.65 -11.83 20.93
CA ILE A 70 -4.70 -10.87 20.34
C ILE A 70 -4.38 -11.23 18.88
N HIS A 71 -4.21 -12.53 18.58
CA HIS A 71 -3.90 -12.97 17.22
C HIS A 71 -5.04 -12.64 16.27
N ALA A 72 -6.27 -12.94 16.67
CA ALA A 72 -7.46 -12.60 15.90
C ALA A 72 -7.62 -11.09 15.68
N LEU A 73 -7.14 -10.26 16.63
CA LEU A 73 -7.17 -8.81 16.52
C LEU A 73 -6.08 -8.23 15.61
N LEU A 74 -4.85 -8.73 15.72
CA LEU A 74 -3.67 -8.18 15.03
C LEU A 74 -3.47 -8.75 13.62
N LEU A 75 -3.99 -9.94 13.33
CA LEU A 75 -3.87 -10.55 12.01
C LEU A 75 -4.54 -9.69 10.91
N PRO A 76 -5.75 -9.14 11.10
CA PRO A 76 -6.32 -8.17 10.17
C PRO A 76 -5.45 -6.93 9.94
N TRP A 77 -4.78 -6.42 10.98
CA TRP A 77 -3.83 -5.30 10.86
C TRP A 77 -2.62 -5.66 10.02
N LEU A 78 -2.08 -6.86 10.19
CA LEU A 78 -1.00 -7.36 9.36
C LEU A 78 -1.41 -7.46 7.88
N VAL A 79 -2.56 -8.06 7.60
CA VAL A 79 -3.09 -8.19 6.24
C VAL A 79 -3.34 -6.81 5.63
N GLY A 80 -3.99 -5.92 6.37
CA GLY A 80 -4.27 -4.55 5.91
C GLY A 80 -3.01 -3.75 5.62
N ALA A 81 -1.98 -3.88 6.45
CA ALA A 81 -0.67 -3.31 6.20
C ALA A 81 -0.02 -3.88 4.93
N GLY A 82 -0.08 -5.19 4.73
CA GLY A 82 0.41 -5.86 3.52
C GLY A 82 -0.27 -5.33 2.24
N VAL A 83 -1.59 -5.17 2.27
CA VAL A 83 -2.40 -4.61 1.19
C VAL A 83 -1.92 -3.20 0.82
N VAL A 84 -1.70 -2.33 1.81
CA VAL A 84 -1.20 -0.96 1.58
C VAL A 84 0.22 -0.96 1.00
N ILE A 85 1.11 -1.83 1.47
CA ILE A 85 2.47 -1.96 0.94
C ILE A 85 2.45 -2.47 -0.51
N ALA A 86 1.61 -3.45 -0.83
CA ALA A 86 1.46 -4.01 -2.17
C ALA A 86 0.92 -2.95 -3.15
N ALA A 87 -0.09 -2.19 -2.73
CA ALA A 87 -0.61 -1.07 -3.50
C ALA A 87 0.46 -0.01 -3.77
N ALA A 88 1.25 0.37 -2.75
CA ALA A 88 2.30 1.37 -2.91
C ALA A 88 3.44 0.96 -3.86
N ARG A 89 3.60 -0.34 -4.11
CA ARG A 89 4.60 -0.90 -5.03
C ARG A 89 4.03 -1.19 -6.43
N GLY A 90 2.75 -0.89 -6.69
CA GLY A 90 2.09 -1.25 -7.95
C GLY A 90 2.04 -2.77 -8.19
N THR A 91 2.12 -3.58 -7.12
CA THR A 91 2.26 -5.05 -7.22
C THR A 91 0.93 -5.78 -6.97
N ASN A 92 -0.21 -5.09 -7.03
CA ASN A 92 -1.53 -5.72 -6.98
C ASN A 92 -1.76 -6.54 -8.25
N ILE A 93 -1.20 -7.75 -8.30
CA ILE A 93 -1.31 -8.75 -9.38
C ILE A 93 -1.45 -8.09 -10.75
N ALA A 94 -0.48 -7.26 -11.12
CA ALA A 94 -0.48 -6.61 -12.43
C ALA A 94 -0.15 -7.69 -13.47
N ILE A 95 -1.12 -8.06 -14.31
CA ILE A 95 -0.86 -8.83 -15.53
C ILE A 95 -0.17 -7.86 -16.49
N THR A 96 1.16 -7.78 -16.42
CA THR A 96 1.98 -6.85 -17.23
C THR A 96 2.04 -7.25 -18.70
N ILE A 97 1.70 -8.50 -19.02
CA ILE A 97 1.73 -9.03 -20.40
C ILE A 97 0.80 -8.24 -21.32
N LEU A 98 -0.41 -7.92 -20.85
CA LEU A 98 -1.38 -7.21 -21.68
C LEU A 98 -0.93 -5.76 -21.96
N PRO A 99 -0.62 -4.91 -20.96
CA PRO A 99 -0.07 -3.57 -21.18
C PRO A 99 1.20 -3.52 -22.02
N ASP A 100 2.09 -4.52 -21.89
CA ASP A 100 3.39 -4.56 -22.59
C ASP A 100 3.23 -4.84 -24.11
N MET A 101 2.06 -5.32 -24.56
CA MET A 101 1.76 -5.52 -25.98
C MET A 101 1.06 -4.32 -26.65
N LEU A 102 0.66 -3.30 -25.88
CA LEU A 102 -0.10 -2.16 -26.37
C LEU A 102 0.80 -0.98 -26.77
N ALA A 103 0.33 -0.17 -27.73
CA ALA A 103 0.95 1.12 -28.04
C ALA A 103 0.91 2.07 -26.80
N PRO A 104 1.85 3.02 -26.67
CA PRO A 104 2.04 3.83 -25.45
C PRO A 104 0.77 4.57 -24.98
N GLU A 105 -0.03 5.07 -25.92
CA GLU A 105 -1.27 5.80 -25.62
C GLU A 105 -2.38 4.89 -25.09
N LEU A 106 -2.52 3.71 -25.69
CA LEU A 106 -3.53 2.73 -25.31
C LEU A 106 -3.17 2.05 -23.98
N ARG A 107 -1.87 1.82 -23.73
CA ARG A 107 -1.34 1.38 -22.43
C ARG A 107 -1.71 2.35 -21.31
N ARG A 108 -1.53 3.66 -21.55
CA ARG A 108 -1.87 4.70 -20.57
C ARG A 108 -3.37 4.72 -20.28
N GLY A 109 -4.22 4.63 -21.31
CA GLY A 109 -5.67 4.54 -21.15
C GLY A 109 -6.09 3.33 -20.32
N LEU A 110 -5.53 2.15 -20.61
CA LEU A 110 -5.81 0.92 -19.87
C LEU A 110 -5.44 1.04 -18.38
N LEU A 111 -4.25 1.58 -18.07
CA LEU A 111 -3.81 1.78 -16.68
C LEU A 111 -4.73 2.74 -15.91
N VAL A 112 -5.18 3.83 -16.55
CA VAL A 112 -6.14 4.76 -15.94
C VAL A 112 -7.46 4.06 -15.63
N VAL A 113 -7.97 3.24 -16.55
CA VAL A 113 -9.21 2.47 -16.33
C VAL A 113 -9.05 1.51 -15.15
N ILE A 114 -7.93 0.78 -15.07
CA ILE A 114 -7.65 -0.14 -13.96
C ILE A 114 -7.68 0.61 -12.63
N GLU A 115 -6.94 1.73 -12.52
CA GLU A 115 -6.89 2.49 -11.27
C GLU A 115 -8.24 3.10 -10.89
N VAL A 116 -9.03 3.58 -11.86
CA VAL A 116 -10.39 4.08 -11.61
C VAL A 116 -11.30 2.96 -11.08
N VAL A 117 -11.24 1.77 -11.67
CA VAL A 117 -12.00 0.61 -11.20
C VAL A 117 -11.58 0.23 -9.78
N LEU A 118 -10.28 0.24 -9.47
CA LEU A 118 -9.78 -0.01 -8.11
C LEU A 118 -10.31 1.01 -7.10
N VAL A 119 -10.34 2.30 -7.44
CA VAL A 119 -10.92 3.34 -6.59
C VAL A 119 -12.40 3.07 -6.33
N ILE A 120 -13.18 2.72 -7.35
CA ILE A 120 -14.61 2.40 -7.21
C ILE A 120 -14.82 1.21 -6.26
N ILE A 121 -14.04 0.14 -6.43
CA ILE A 121 -14.09 -1.04 -5.56
C ILE A 121 -13.76 -0.65 -4.12
N CYS A 122 -12.68 0.10 -3.89
CA CYS A 122 -12.27 0.51 -2.55
C CYS A 122 -13.34 1.36 -1.86
N VAL A 123 -13.93 2.33 -2.58
CA VAL A 123 -15.00 3.18 -2.03
C VAL A 123 -16.24 2.36 -1.70
N THR A 124 -16.63 1.42 -2.56
CA THR A 124 -17.79 0.55 -2.34
C THR A 124 -17.58 -0.33 -1.10
N VAL A 125 -16.39 -0.91 -0.95
CA VAL A 125 -16.04 -1.72 0.24
C VAL A 125 -16.06 -0.86 1.51
N LEU A 126 -15.50 0.35 1.46
CA LEU A 126 -15.52 1.26 2.60
C LEU A 126 -16.95 1.64 3.01
N GLN A 127 -17.86 1.84 2.06
CA GLN A 127 -19.27 2.11 2.36
C GLN A 127 -19.95 0.89 3.00
N SER A 128 -19.77 -0.30 2.42
CA SER A 128 -20.31 -1.56 2.95
C SER A 128 -19.74 -1.95 4.31
N SER A 129 -18.54 -1.47 4.67
CA SER A 129 -17.91 -1.74 5.96
C SER A 129 -18.56 -1.00 7.15
N LYS A 130 -19.29 0.10 6.90
CA LYS A 130 -19.93 0.93 7.96
C LYS A 130 -20.93 0.16 8.84
N PRO A 131 -21.92 -0.58 8.29
CA PRO A 131 -22.85 -1.35 9.11
C PRO A 131 -22.13 -2.45 9.90
N ILE A 132 -21.10 -3.06 9.32
CA ILE A 132 -20.27 -4.07 9.99
C ILE A 132 -19.54 -3.44 11.19
N LEU A 133 -18.89 -2.29 10.99
CA LEU A 133 -18.22 -1.56 12.08
C LEU A 133 -19.16 -1.18 13.22
N MET A 134 -20.42 -0.83 12.92
CA MET A 134 -21.42 -0.52 13.95
C MET A 134 -21.90 -1.78 14.67
N ALA A 135 -22.11 -2.89 13.97
CA ALA A 135 -22.45 -4.17 14.59
C ALA A 135 -21.30 -4.70 15.48
N SER A 136 -20.05 -4.56 15.03
CA SER A 136 -18.87 -5.01 15.77
C SER A 136 -18.55 -4.19 17.02
N LYS A 137 -19.19 -3.02 17.24
CA LYS A 137 -19.09 -2.28 18.50
C LYS A 137 -19.71 -3.03 19.68
N PHE A 138 -20.65 -3.93 19.42
CA PHE A 138 -21.34 -4.73 20.42
C PHE A 138 -20.65 -6.07 20.70
N GLN A 139 -19.62 -6.45 19.93
CA GLN A 139 -18.79 -7.63 20.20
C GLN A 139 -17.53 -7.23 20.98
N THR A 140 -17.49 -7.62 22.25
CA THR A 140 -16.31 -7.56 23.12
C THR A 140 -15.63 -8.92 23.16
N LEU A 141 -14.30 -8.96 23.11
CA LEU A 141 -13.57 -10.20 23.32
C LEU A 141 -13.68 -10.62 24.80
N SER A 142 -13.99 -11.89 25.03
CA SER A 142 -14.45 -12.40 26.32
C SER A 142 -13.38 -12.40 27.42
N THR A 143 -12.09 -12.46 27.07
CA THR A 143 -11.01 -12.49 28.07
C THR A 143 -10.22 -11.18 28.16
N LEU A 144 -10.03 -10.44 27.07
CA LEU A 144 -9.37 -9.12 27.10
C LEU A 144 -10.29 -7.94 27.38
N GLY A 145 -11.60 -8.08 27.19
CA GLY A 145 -12.57 -6.96 27.28
C GLY A 145 -12.38 -5.87 26.21
N ILE A 146 -11.43 -6.06 25.29
CA ILE A 146 -11.19 -5.14 24.17
C ILE A 146 -12.31 -5.33 23.14
N LYS A 147 -12.82 -4.24 22.57
CA LYS A 147 -13.82 -4.27 21.52
C LYS A 147 -13.21 -4.76 20.21
N GLN A 148 -13.84 -5.73 19.56
CA GLN A 148 -13.40 -6.27 18.26
C GLN A 148 -13.39 -5.20 17.16
N TYR A 149 -14.08 -4.09 17.39
CA TYR A 149 -14.00 -2.84 16.65
C TYR A 149 -12.55 -2.45 16.24
N TRP A 150 -11.56 -2.60 17.12
CA TRP A 150 -10.17 -2.25 16.81
C TRP A 150 -9.56 -3.10 15.70
N GLY A 151 -9.97 -4.37 15.58
CA GLY A 151 -9.56 -5.24 14.48
C GLY A 151 -10.20 -4.79 13.17
N TYR A 152 -11.47 -4.41 13.19
CA TYR A 152 -12.17 -3.93 11.99
C TYR A 152 -11.67 -2.58 11.46
N LEU A 153 -11.04 -1.75 12.30
CA LEU A 153 -10.37 -0.53 11.82
C LEU A 153 -9.23 -0.81 10.84
N SER A 154 -8.60 -1.99 10.91
CA SER A 154 -7.58 -2.39 9.94
C SER A 154 -8.12 -2.46 8.51
N LEU A 155 -9.38 -2.86 8.34
CA LEU A 155 -10.06 -2.91 7.05
C LEU A 155 -10.19 -1.51 6.47
N VAL A 156 -10.64 -0.56 7.30
CA VAL A 156 -10.75 0.85 6.91
C VAL A 156 -9.39 1.41 6.53
N TYR A 157 -8.36 1.14 7.33
CA TYR A 157 -6.98 1.54 7.03
C TYR A 157 -6.49 0.99 5.68
N ALA A 158 -6.71 -0.31 5.43
CA ALA A 158 -6.26 -0.98 4.21
C ALA A 158 -6.88 -0.37 2.95
N PHE A 159 -8.22 -0.31 2.92
CA PHE A 159 -8.95 0.18 1.76
C PHE A 159 -8.84 1.69 1.58
N ALA A 160 -8.75 2.48 2.66
CA ALA A 160 -8.52 3.92 2.56
C ALA A 160 -7.10 4.22 2.05
N GLY A 161 -6.09 3.52 2.56
CA GLY A 161 -4.70 3.64 2.10
C GLY A 161 -4.56 3.25 0.63
N MET A 162 -5.16 2.13 0.23
CA MET A 162 -5.19 1.69 -1.17
C MET A 162 -5.91 2.69 -2.08
N ALA A 163 -7.11 3.17 -1.70
CA ALA A 163 -7.85 4.17 -2.47
C ALA A 163 -7.03 5.46 -2.66
N CYS A 164 -6.34 5.91 -1.60
CA CYS A 164 -5.48 7.08 -1.69
C CYS A 164 -4.34 6.88 -2.68
N ILE A 165 -3.65 5.74 -2.63
CA ILE A 165 -2.58 5.39 -3.57
C ILE A 165 -3.10 5.35 -5.01
N SER A 166 -4.22 4.66 -5.25
CA SER A 166 -4.81 4.57 -6.60
C SER A 166 -5.23 5.93 -7.14
N VAL A 167 -5.83 6.81 -6.33
CA VAL A 167 -6.15 8.18 -6.75
C VAL A 167 -4.89 8.95 -7.14
N LEU A 168 -3.82 8.85 -6.35
CA LEU A 168 -2.54 9.48 -6.66
C LEU A 168 -1.92 8.94 -7.96
N GLU A 169 -2.12 7.65 -8.24
CA GLU A 169 -1.65 7.00 -9.46
C GLU A 169 -2.45 7.44 -10.69
N VAL A 170 -3.79 7.56 -10.59
CA VAL A 170 -4.63 8.18 -11.62
C VAL A 170 -4.12 9.58 -11.94
N VAL A 171 -3.85 10.42 -10.93
CA VAL A 171 -3.37 11.79 -11.14
C VAL A 171 -2.00 11.82 -11.82
N ARG A 172 -1.09 10.90 -11.45
CA ARG A 172 0.21 10.74 -12.14
C ARG A 172 0.07 10.31 -13.59
N LEU A 173 -0.84 9.37 -13.85
CA LEU A 173 -1.14 8.89 -15.19
C LEU A 173 -1.76 10.00 -16.02
N LEU A 174 -2.63 10.85 -15.48
CA LEU A 174 -3.22 11.99 -16.20
C LEU A 174 -2.22 13.13 -16.46
N THR A 175 -1.27 13.36 -15.55
CA THR A 175 -0.22 14.38 -15.70
C THR A 175 0.95 13.98 -16.61
N GLY A 176 0.95 12.75 -17.15
CA GLY A 176 1.91 12.31 -18.17
C GLY A 176 3.26 11.85 -17.63
N ALA A 177 3.40 11.74 -16.31
CA ALA A 177 4.69 11.48 -15.66
C ALA A 177 5.19 10.01 -15.75
N SER A 178 4.35 9.04 -16.14
CA SER A 178 4.60 7.62 -15.82
C SER A 178 5.10 6.72 -16.95
N VAL A 179 4.83 7.01 -18.23
CA VAL A 179 5.24 6.08 -19.31
C VAL A 179 6.76 6.15 -19.55
N ALA A 180 7.34 7.34 -19.50
CA ALA A 180 8.74 7.58 -19.85
C ALA A 180 9.77 6.91 -18.91
N ASN A 181 9.47 6.75 -17.61
CA ASN A 181 10.42 6.16 -16.65
C ASN A 181 10.48 4.63 -16.73
N SER A 182 9.36 3.95 -17.02
CA SER A 182 9.37 2.48 -17.16
C SER A 182 10.17 1.99 -18.36
N ASP A 183 10.27 2.82 -19.41
CA ASP A 183 11.05 2.50 -20.62
C ASP A 183 12.55 2.85 -20.41
N ALA A 184 12.86 3.87 -19.62
CA ALA A 184 14.23 4.26 -19.29
C ALA A 184 14.92 3.25 -18.35
N GLU A 185 14.21 2.72 -17.35
CA GLU A 185 14.74 1.72 -16.40
C GLU A 185 14.91 0.32 -17.05
N ARG A 186 14.09 -0.03 -18.05
CA ARG A 186 14.30 -1.26 -18.83
C ARG A 186 15.48 -1.15 -19.80
N ARG A 187 15.73 0.04 -20.37
CA ARG A 187 16.89 0.29 -21.26
C ARG A 187 18.24 0.30 -20.55
N SER A 188 18.29 0.55 -19.24
CA SER A 188 19.53 0.52 -18.47
C SER A 188 19.95 -0.88 -18.00
N LEU A 189 19.04 -1.86 -18.10
CA LEU A 189 19.27 -3.26 -17.73
C LEU A 189 19.53 -4.17 -18.94
N SER A 190 19.37 -3.67 -20.17
CA SER A 190 19.66 -4.35 -21.44
C SER A 190 20.97 -3.85 -22.04
#